data_AF-A0A3A4UEM0-F1
#
_entry.id   AF-A0A3A4UEM0-F1
#
_cell.length_a   1.000
_cell.length_b   1.000
_cell.length_c   1.000
_cell.angle_alpha   90.00
_cell.angle_beta   90.00
_cell.angle_gamma   90.00
#
_symmetry.space_group_name_H-M   'P 1'
#
loop_
_entity.id
_entity.type
_entity.pdbx_description
1 polymer ?
#
loop_
_entity_poly.entity_id
_entity_poly.type
_entity_poly.pdbx_seq_one_letter_code
_entity_poly.pdbx_strand_id
1 'polypeptide(L)'
;MEQDAVKIKSANKILLVANPKNEEACLASIGLGLSLRKLGYSAFLATNPENESVQRLAKPLLWQGYELREFIISVDTSEVPLEELRYEQTDDKKRLDIHLKPLVGGLAQDRVGFSYRPVRWEAVGIIGIDNLRELHEIMSQNSLHLFDTPTFYISSKRPFDRLGAWEVINENASSVAEVVVHWLKKFFNYSPTDIEATIFLSSALSGKNDSLNIDLLKDQASTNLLRFAAETIEAGANTKEASRLLLKKSLETEPDRENQENLSQATLVETQTEPQNEQETPIPTAQQVMVHESEKFAWLSLTKDLAKNENMTENKTSPAEMLFNLVVKSKPKLNGGFVICETTTGNPHSEFRCWLTHQNPFLLNQLSELLRAQNKEAYIVFSVKASSLSEAEAKVLKLSKAAFEFS
;
A
#
# COMPACT_ATOMS: atom_id res chain seq x y z
N MET A 1 28.06 -10.00 2.50
CA MET A 1 26.79 -10.56 3.02
C MET A 1 26.90 -10.92 4.50
N GLU A 2 27.82 -11.80 4.94
CA GLU A 2 27.91 -12.13 6.38
C GLU A 2 28.37 -10.96 7.27
N GLN A 3 29.40 -10.20 6.88
CA GLN A 3 29.92 -9.08 7.69
C GLN A 3 28.89 -7.94 7.89
N ASP A 4 28.00 -7.71 6.92
CA ASP A 4 27.01 -6.65 6.98
C ASP A 4 25.76 -7.07 7.79
N ALA A 5 25.44 -8.36 7.78
CA ALA A 5 24.43 -8.94 8.65
C ALA A 5 24.79 -8.80 10.14
N VAL A 6 26.08 -8.75 10.48
CA VAL A 6 26.55 -8.48 11.84
C VAL A 6 26.11 -7.08 12.32
N LYS A 7 26.11 -6.07 11.46
CA LYS A 7 25.74 -4.70 11.85
C LYS A 7 24.25 -4.56 12.17
N ILE A 8 23.37 -5.24 11.42
CA ILE A 8 21.94 -5.27 11.77
C ILE A 8 21.71 -6.05 13.06
N LYS A 9 22.41 -7.17 13.24
CA LYS A 9 22.31 -7.95 14.49
C LYS A 9 22.76 -7.15 15.72
N SER A 10 23.65 -6.17 15.54
CA SER A 10 24.05 -5.26 16.62
C SER A 10 23.12 -4.06 16.83
N ALA A 11 22.24 -3.76 15.87
CA ALA A 11 21.32 -2.63 15.97
C ALA A 11 20.10 -3.04 16.82
N ASN A 12 19.91 -2.43 17.98
CA ASN A 12 18.77 -2.64 18.85
C ASN A 12 17.55 -1.80 18.42
N LYS A 13 17.77 -0.55 18.00
CA LYS A 13 16.69 0.38 17.61
C LYS A 13 16.59 0.52 16.08
N ILE A 14 15.53 -0.07 15.51
CA ILE A 14 15.35 -0.20 14.06
C ILE A 14 14.11 0.58 13.62
N LEU A 15 14.26 1.44 12.61
CA LEU A 15 13.14 2.10 11.94
C LEU A 15 12.83 1.39 10.61
N LEU A 16 11.59 1.01 10.38
CA LEU A 16 11.13 0.42 9.14
C LEU A 16 10.35 1.46 8.32
N VAL A 17 10.58 1.46 7.02
CA VAL A 17 10.01 2.41 6.06
C VAL A 17 9.49 1.64 4.86
N ALA A 18 8.24 1.90 4.49
CA ALA A 18 7.58 1.38 3.29
C ALA A 18 6.74 2.48 2.62
N ASN A 19 6.35 2.27 1.36
CA ASN A 19 5.41 3.17 0.71
C ASN A 19 3.99 2.96 1.29
N PRO A 20 3.33 3.99 1.84
CA PRO A 20 2.00 3.86 2.47
C PRO A 20 0.90 3.38 1.51
N LYS A 21 1.09 3.58 0.21
CA LYS A 21 0.18 3.13 -0.86
C LYS A 21 0.42 1.69 -1.28
N ASN A 22 1.59 1.14 -0.95
CA ASN A 22 1.95 -0.23 -1.25
C ASN A 22 1.59 -1.13 -0.06
N GLU A 23 0.39 -1.73 -0.13
CA GLU A 23 -0.12 -2.62 0.92
C GLU A 23 0.77 -3.85 1.16
N GLU A 24 1.33 -4.44 0.10
CA GLU A 24 2.27 -5.56 0.19
C GLU A 24 3.48 -5.18 1.06
N ALA A 25 4.12 -4.04 0.73
CA ALA A 25 5.29 -3.54 1.45
C ALA A 25 4.96 -3.14 2.90
N CYS A 26 3.79 -2.53 3.13
CA CYS A 26 3.32 -2.19 4.47
C CYS A 26 3.13 -3.43 5.34
N LEU A 27 2.42 -4.45 4.84
CA LEU A 27 2.19 -5.69 5.56
C LEU A 27 3.50 -6.45 5.81
N ALA A 28 4.40 -6.51 4.83
CA ALA A 28 5.73 -7.11 5.01
C ALA A 28 6.53 -6.38 6.10
N SER A 29 6.46 -5.05 6.15
CA SER A 29 7.12 -4.23 7.17
C SER A 29 6.53 -4.44 8.56
N ILE A 30 5.20 -4.58 8.67
CA ILE A 30 4.52 -4.87 9.93
C ILE A 30 4.93 -6.26 10.44
N GLY A 31 4.87 -7.27 9.58
CA GLY A 31 5.31 -8.63 9.92
C GLY A 31 6.77 -8.64 10.40
N LEU A 32 7.66 -7.98 9.67
CA LEU A 32 9.07 -7.82 10.06
C LEU A 32 9.20 -7.12 11.42
N GLY A 33 8.50 -6.01 11.63
CA GLY A 33 8.56 -5.26 12.88
C GLY A 33 8.09 -6.07 14.10
N LEU A 34 7.04 -6.87 13.95
CA LEU A 34 6.56 -7.77 15.01
C LEU A 34 7.57 -8.88 15.31
N SER A 35 8.11 -9.53 14.28
CA SER A 35 9.13 -10.58 14.44
C SER A 35 10.40 -10.03 15.11
N LEU A 36 10.86 -8.84 14.70
CA LEU A 36 12.01 -8.16 15.32
C LEU A 36 11.76 -7.85 16.81
N ARG A 37 10.56 -7.40 17.19
CA ARG A 37 10.23 -7.18 18.60
C ARG A 37 10.26 -8.46 19.43
N LYS A 38 9.78 -9.58 18.88
CA LYS A 38 9.88 -10.88 19.56
C LYS A 38 11.31 -11.37 19.71
N LEU A 39 12.19 -10.98 18.79
CA LEU A 39 13.63 -11.23 18.87
C LEU A 39 14.37 -10.27 19.83
N GLY A 40 13.66 -9.34 20.49
CA GLY A 40 14.21 -8.42 21.48
C GLY A 40 14.62 -7.04 20.94
N TYR A 41 14.37 -6.76 19.66
CA TYR A 41 14.70 -5.47 19.05
C TYR A 41 13.61 -4.41 19.29
N SER A 42 14.00 -3.15 19.40
CA SER A 42 13.11 -2.00 19.40
C SER A 42 12.79 -1.55 17.97
N ALA A 43 11.87 -2.27 17.31
CA ALA A 43 11.43 -1.96 15.95
C ALA A 43 10.22 -1.01 15.90
N PHE A 44 10.27 -0.05 14.96
CA PHE A 44 9.25 0.97 14.73
C PHE A 44 8.94 1.09 13.24
N LEU A 45 7.76 1.60 12.89
CA LEU A 45 7.33 1.82 11.52
C LEU A 45 7.10 3.33 11.28
N ALA A 46 7.82 3.92 10.32
CA ALA A 46 7.66 5.32 9.93
C ALA A 46 6.46 5.57 9.00
N THR A 47 5.88 4.50 8.47
CA THR A 47 4.83 4.56 7.45
C THR A 47 3.48 4.31 8.07
N ASN A 48 2.53 5.22 7.86
CA ASN A 48 1.12 4.97 8.14
C ASN A 48 0.44 4.44 6.86
N PRO A 49 0.07 3.15 6.78
CA PRO A 49 -0.56 2.57 5.59
C PRO A 49 -1.85 3.30 5.21
N GLU A 50 -2.27 3.34 3.96
CA GLU A 50 -3.57 3.97 3.60
C GLU A 50 -4.80 3.08 3.96
N ASN A 51 -4.62 1.77 3.99
CA ASN A 51 -5.68 0.81 4.29
C ASN A 51 -5.95 0.72 5.80
N GLU A 52 -7.16 1.02 6.26
CA GLU A 52 -7.54 1.06 7.68
C GLU A 52 -7.29 -0.27 8.42
N SER A 53 -7.55 -1.41 7.78
CA SER A 53 -7.28 -2.72 8.37
C SER A 53 -5.78 -2.93 8.62
N VAL A 54 -4.95 -2.49 7.68
CA VAL A 54 -3.49 -2.53 7.80
C VAL A 54 -2.99 -1.49 8.82
N GLN A 55 -3.59 -0.30 8.88
CA GLN A 55 -3.27 0.73 9.89
C GLN A 55 -3.49 0.22 11.32
N ARG A 56 -4.60 -0.50 11.57
CA ARG A 56 -4.88 -1.08 12.89
C ARG A 56 -3.79 -2.04 13.34
N LEU A 57 -3.25 -2.83 12.42
CA LEU A 57 -2.10 -3.71 12.69
C LEU A 57 -0.79 -2.94 12.87
N ALA A 58 -0.61 -1.84 12.14
CA ALA A 58 0.57 -0.99 12.24
C ALA A 58 0.64 -0.24 13.58
N LYS A 59 -0.51 0.08 14.20
CA LYS A 59 -0.61 0.95 15.38
C LYS A 59 0.41 0.67 16.51
N PRO A 60 0.70 -0.59 16.90
CA PRO A 60 1.70 -0.87 17.92
C PRO A 60 3.14 -0.54 17.49
N LEU A 61 3.40 -0.51 16.18
CA LEU A 61 4.70 -0.24 15.57
C LEU A 61 4.87 1.23 15.17
N LEU A 62 3.78 1.96 14.91
CA LEU A 62 3.83 3.31 14.36
C LEU A 62 4.71 4.24 15.21
N TRP A 63 5.67 4.86 14.54
CA TRP A 63 6.45 5.94 15.10
C TRP A 63 5.66 7.25 15.02
N GLN A 64 5.34 7.83 16.17
CA GLN A 64 4.49 9.03 16.23
C GLN A 64 5.24 10.36 16.02
N GLY A 65 6.50 10.35 15.57
CA GLY A 65 7.25 11.55 15.16
C GLY A 65 7.67 12.51 16.28
N TYR A 66 6.82 12.71 17.29
CA TYR A 66 6.95 13.75 18.30
C TYR A 66 7.52 13.26 19.65
N GLU A 67 7.53 11.95 19.90
CA GLU A 67 7.64 11.42 21.28
C GLU A 67 9.00 10.86 21.69
N LEU A 68 9.99 10.79 20.80
CA LEU A 68 11.25 10.11 21.13
C LEU A 68 12.48 11.03 21.09
N ARG A 69 12.32 12.32 21.38
CA ARG A 69 13.51 13.10 21.72
C ARG A 69 14.04 12.56 23.06
N GLU A 70 15.29 12.13 23.08
CA GLU A 70 15.95 11.77 24.33
C GLU A 70 16.08 13.05 25.15
N PHE A 71 15.39 13.11 26.29
CA PHE A 71 15.58 14.19 27.25
C PHE A 71 16.85 13.90 28.05
N ILE A 72 17.85 14.76 27.88
CA ILE A 72 19.16 14.63 28.50
C ILE A 72 19.24 15.62 29.64
N ILE A 73 19.43 15.09 30.85
CA ILE A 73 19.82 15.85 32.04
C ILE A 73 21.34 15.74 32.15
N SER A 74 22.05 16.83 31.89
CA SER A 74 23.51 16.90 31.98
C SER A 74 23.91 17.62 33.27
N VAL A 75 24.94 17.13 33.95
CA VAL A 75 25.45 17.74 35.19
C VAL A 75 26.93 18.01 35.03
N ASP A 76 27.35 19.27 35.19
CA ASP A 76 28.77 19.63 35.20
C ASP A 76 29.42 19.23 36.54
N THR A 77 30.35 18.28 36.46
CA THR A 77 31.04 17.68 37.61
C THR A 77 32.50 18.12 37.72
N SER A 78 32.95 19.08 36.90
CA SER A 78 34.35 19.51 36.81
C SER A 78 34.91 20.05 38.14
N GLU A 79 34.13 20.86 38.86
CA GLU A 79 34.55 21.41 40.16
C GLU A 79 33.88 20.73 41.36
N VAL A 80 32.75 20.05 41.16
CA VAL A 80 32.01 19.36 42.23
C VAL A 80 31.70 17.92 41.77
N PRO A 81 32.58 16.96 42.08
CA PRO A 81 32.37 15.56 41.70
C PRO A 81 31.19 14.96 42.49
N LEU A 82 30.44 14.07 41.84
CA LEU A 82 29.33 13.35 42.45
C LEU A 82 29.87 12.14 43.24
N GLU A 83 29.39 11.99 44.47
CA GLU A 83 29.59 10.78 45.28
C GLU A 83 28.54 9.73 44.93
N GLU A 84 27.28 10.14 44.77
CA GLU A 84 26.16 9.24 44.56
C GLU A 84 25.17 9.81 43.54
N LEU A 85 24.69 8.94 42.65
CA LEU A 85 23.53 9.17 41.79
C LEU A 85 22.53 8.06 42.07
N ARG A 86 21.33 8.45 42.51
CA ARG A 86 20.21 7.53 42.70
C ARG A 86 18.94 8.13 42.12
N TYR A 87 18.03 7.28 41.69
CA TYR A 87 16.72 7.70 41.25
C TYR A 87 15.66 6.96 42.06
N GLU A 88 14.59 7.66 42.40
CA GLU A 88 13.46 7.13 43.13
C GLU A 88 12.19 7.47 42.34
N GLN A 89 11.37 6.46 42.07
CA GLN A 89 10.06 6.70 41.50
C GLN A 89 9.08 6.78 42.67
N THR A 90 8.35 7.89 42.79
CA THR A 90 7.38 8.06 43.88
C THR A 90 6.34 6.95 43.86
N ASP A 91 5.71 6.66 45.01
CA ASP A 91 4.74 5.56 45.18
C ASP A 91 3.59 5.60 44.15
N ASP A 92 3.23 6.78 43.67
CA ASP A 92 2.19 6.97 42.65
C ASP A 92 2.67 6.72 41.21
N LYS A 93 3.97 6.42 41.01
CA LYS A 93 4.67 6.26 39.74
C LYS A 93 4.64 7.47 38.81
N LYS A 94 4.17 8.63 39.27
CA LYS A 94 3.99 9.82 38.44
C LYS A 94 5.20 10.74 38.40
N ARG A 95 6.14 10.57 39.35
CA ARG A 95 7.33 11.40 39.45
C ARG A 95 8.56 10.54 39.59
N LEU A 96 9.59 10.89 38.82
CA LEU A 96 10.94 10.34 38.93
C LEU A 96 11.81 11.42 39.58
N ASP A 97 12.25 11.17 40.80
CA ASP A 97 13.19 12.03 41.51
C ASP A 97 14.61 11.52 41.28
N ILE A 98 15.47 12.39 40.73
CA ILE A 98 16.89 12.11 40.53
C ILE A 98 17.65 12.83 41.64
N HIS A 99 18.26 12.09 42.54
CA HIS A 99 19.06 12.61 43.63
C HIS A 99 20.54 12.55 43.26
N LEU A 100 21.18 13.72 43.30
CA LEU A 100 22.60 13.90 43.03
C LEU A 100 23.28 14.33 44.33
N LYS A 101 24.13 13.47 44.88
CA LYS A 101 24.88 13.78 46.11
C LYS A 101 26.31 14.17 45.73
N PRO A 102 26.74 15.43 45.96
CA PRO A 102 28.12 15.83 45.73
C PRO A 102 29.04 15.26 46.81
N LEU A 103 30.30 14.97 46.45
CA LEU A 103 31.33 14.52 47.39
C LEU A 103 31.72 15.62 48.39
N VAL A 104 31.73 16.88 47.94
CA VAL A 104 32.06 18.04 48.75
C VAL A 104 31.22 19.24 48.29
N GLY A 105 30.75 20.06 49.24
CA GLY A 105 29.99 21.27 48.93
C GLY A 105 28.55 20.99 48.47
N GLY A 106 28.03 21.84 47.58
CA GLY A 106 26.68 21.76 47.03
C GLY A 106 26.69 21.84 45.50
N LEU A 107 25.70 21.22 44.86
CA LEU A 107 25.50 21.33 43.42
C LEU A 107 24.57 22.51 43.13
N ALA A 108 25.07 23.52 42.42
CA ALA A 108 24.27 24.67 42.01
C ALA A 108 23.40 24.33 40.77
N GLN A 109 22.23 24.96 40.66
CA GLN A 109 21.26 24.67 39.60
C GLN A 109 21.78 25.00 38.20
N ASP A 110 22.63 26.01 38.08
CA ASP A 110 23.28 26.42 36.82
C ASP A 110 24.22 25.35 36.25
N ARG A 111 24.58 24.33 37.03
CA ARG A 111 25.36 23.16 36.59
C ARG A 111 24.51 22.04 36.03
N VAL A 112 23.18 22.16 36.09
CA VAL A 112 22.25 21.18 35.54
C VAL A 112 21.70 21.73 34.24
N GLY A 113 22.09 21.10 33.14
CA GLY A 113 21.60 21.41 31.79
C GLY A 113 20.49 20.45 31.37
N PHE A 114 19.48 20.99 30.70
CA PHE A 114 18.43 20.22 30.06
C PHE A 114 18.55 20.38 28.54
N SER A 115 18.56 19.26 27.83
CA SER A 115 18.59 19.28 26.37
C SER A 115 17.77 18.13 25.80
N TYR A 116 17.46 18.22 24.51
CA TYR A 116 16.80 17.18 23.77
C TYR A 116 17.72 16.72 22.65
N ARG A 117 17.90 15.41 22.51
CA ARG A 117 18.59 14.83 21.37
C ARG A 117 17.57 14.14 20.46
N PRO A 118 17.68 14.29 19.12
CA PRO A 118 16.87 13.50 18.19
C PRO A 118 17.04 12.01 18.44
N VAL A 119 16.02 11.21 18.16
CA VAL A 119 16.21 9.75 18.12
C VAL A 119 17.36 9.44 17.17
N ARG A 120 18.35 8.72 17.69
CA ARG A 120 19.31 8.05 16.81
C ARG A 120 18.80 6.65 16.55
N TRP A 121 18.47 6.38 15.29
CA TRP A 121 18.22 5.03 14.81
C TRP A 121 19.56 4.32 14.63
N GLU A 122 19.63 3.04 14.97
CA GLU A 122 20.84 2.24 14.79
C GLU A 122 20.82 1.52 13.44
N ALA A 123 19.64 1.28 12.89
CA ALA A 123 19.44 0.88 11.51
C ALA A 123 18.09 1.38 10.96
N VAL A 124 18.03 1.56 9.64
CA VAL A 124 16.78 1.79 8.91
C VAL A 124 16.54 0.70 7.86
N GLY A 125 15.40 0.04 7.94
CA GLY A 125 14.93 -0.96 6.98
C GLY A 125 14.00 -0.33 5.96
N ILE A 126 14.38 -0.38 4.69
CA ILE A 126 13.62 0.12 3.55
C ILE A 126 12.98 -1.09 2.86
N ILE A 127 11.66 -1.19 2.89
CA ILE A 127 10.94 -2.42 2.52
C ILE A 127 10.05 -2.15 1.32
N GLY A 128 10.29 -2.87 0.21
CA GLY A 128 9.41 -2.86 -0.96
C GLY A 128 9.22 -1.50 -1.63
N ILE A 129 10.22 -0.60 -1.52
CA ILE A 129 10.23 0.69 -2.22
C ILE A 129 10.94 0.53 -3.55
N ASP A 130 10.32 0.96 -4.65
CA ASP A 130 10.84 0.69 -6.00
C ASP A 130 11.87 1.72 -6.48
N ASN A 131 11.85 2.94 -5.93
CA ASN A 131 12.73 4.03 -6.37
C ASN A 131 13.07 5.04 -5.27
N LEU A 132 14.12 5.84 -5.51
CA LEU A 132 14.64 6.82 -4.55
C LEU A 132 13.67 7.98 -4.30
N ARG A 133 12.82 8.33 -5.28
CA ARG A 133 11.84 9.41 -5.14
C ARG A 133 10.80 9.06 -4.08
N GLU A 134 10.24 7.86 -4.12
CA GLU A 134 9.29 7.38 -3.11
C GLU A 134 9.91 7.39 -1.72
N LEU A 135 11.16 6.90 -1.59
CA LEU A 135 11.89 6.97 -0.33
C LEU A 135 12.01 8.42 0.14
N HIS A 136 12.42 9.35 -0.74
CA HIS A 136 12.56 10.76 -0.39
C HIS A 136 11.24 11.41 0.06
N GLU A 137 10.13 11.09 -0.59
CA GLU A 137 8.80 11.57 -0.20
C GLU A 137 8.46 11.14 1.23
N ILE A 138 8.60 9.86 1.55
CA ILE A 138 8.31 9.33 2.89
C ILE A 138 9.24 9.95 3.93
N MET A 139 10.51 10.10 3.59
CA MET A 139 11.55 10.68 4.44
C MET A 139 11.27 12.16 4.76
N SER A 140 10.86 12.93 3.74
CA SER A 140 10.51 14.35 3.89
C SER A 140 9.28 14.56 4.76
N GLN A 141 8.24 13.72 4.58
CA GLN A 141 7.01 13.77 5.37
C GLN A 141 7.25 13.48 6.86
N ASN A 142 8.23 12.64 7.15
CA ASN A 142 8.53 12.16 8.50
C ASN A 142 9.70 12.91 9.16
N SER A 143 10.28 13.94 8.51
CA SER A 143 11.47 14.67 8.99
C SER A 143 12.62 13.75 9.40
N LEU A 144 12.77 12.63 8.68
CA LEU A 144 13.77 11.63 9.00
C LEU A 144 15.11 12.04 8.37
N HIS A 145 16.18 11.93 9.15
CA HIS A 145 17.54 12.16 8.67
C HIS A 145 18.30 10.82 8.71
N LEU A 146 18.64 10.26 7.53
CA LEU A 146 19.40 9.00 7.41
C LEU A 146 20.91 9.20 7.36
N PHE A 147 21.38 10.45 7.46
CA PHE A 147 22.82 10.73 7.42
C PHE A 147 23.51 9.90 8.51
N ASP A 148 24.47 9.07 8.08
CA ASP A 148 25.26 8.15 8.91
C ASP A 148 24.50 7.02 9.62
N THR A 149 23.24 6.77 9.27
CA THR A 149 22.49 5.62 9.80
C THR A 149 22.59 4.43 8.85
N PRO A 150 23.05 3.25 9.30
CA PRO A 150 23.06 2.04 8.49
C PRO A 150 21.70 1.74 7.89
N THR A 151 21.60 1.65 6.56
CA THR A 151 20.36 1.32 5.86
C THR A 151 20.43 -0.08 5.27
N PHE A 152 19.33 -0.82 5.37
CA PHE A 152 19.15 -2.07 4.66
C PHE A 152 17.87 -2.04 3.85
N TYR A 153 17.90 -2.66 2.68
CA TYR A 153 16.82 -2.68 1.72
C TYR A 153 16.38 -4.11 1.50
N ILE A 154 15.07 -4.38 1.55
CA ILE A 154 14.49 -5.70 1.28
C ILE A 154 13.42 -5.57 0.20
N SER A 155 13.56 -6.33 -0.88
CA SER A 155 12.58 -6.33 -1.97
C SER A 155 12.61 -7.61 -2.80
N SER A 156 11.48 -7.93 -3.44
CA SER A 156 11.37 -8.94 -4.49
C SER A 156 11.69 -8.37 -5.88
N LYS A 157 11.88 -7.06 -6.00
CA LYS A 157 12.24 -6.37 -7.25
C LYS A 157 13.57 -5.67 -7.09
N ARG A 158 14.38 -5.66 -8.15
CA ARG A 158 15.61 -4.86 -8.17
C ARG A 158 15.25 -3.40 -8.41
N PRO A 159 15.64 -2.47 -7.52
CA PRO A 159 15.42 -1.04 -7.75
C PRO A 159 16.36 -0.54 -8.84
N PHE A 160 16.00 0.59 -9.46
CA PHE A 160 16.86 1.24 -10.46
C PHE A 160 18.14 1.82 -9.82
N ASP A 161 17.99 2.40 -8.64
CA ASP A 161 19.07 3.00 -7.86
C ASP A 161 19.32 2.18 -6.60
N ARG A 162 20.56 2.23 -6.09
CA ARG A 162 20.86 1.66 -4.76
C ARG A 162 20.13 2.45 -3.68
N LEU A 163 19.30 1.76 -2.89
CA LEU A 163 18.48 2.37 -1.84
C LEU A 163 19.04 2.13 -0.43
N GLY A 164 19.85 1.08 -0.27
CA GLY A 164 20.42 0.69 1.01
C GLY A 164 21.94 0.52 0.97
N ALA A 165 22.60 0.64 2.12
CA ALA A 165 23.98 0.19 2.27
C ALA A 165 24.08 -1.34 2.14
N TRP A 166 23.04 -2.06 2.56
CA TRP A 166 22.86 -3.49 2.35
C TRP A 166 21.54 -3.78 1.62
N GLU A 167 21.57 -4.59 0.57
CA GLU A 167 20.39 -5.00 -0.17
C GLU A 167 20.16 -6.51 -0.05
N VAL A 168 18.93 -6.89 0.30
CA VAL A 168 18.41 -8.26 0.34
C VAL A 168 17.35 -8.35 -0.74
N ILE A 169 17.79 -8.72 -1.94
CA ILE A 169 16.92 -8.79 -3.12
C ILE A 169 16.81 -10.23 -3.56
N ASN A 170 15.59 -10.69 -3.81
CA ASN A 170 15.35 -11.97 -4.47
C ASN A 170 14.30 -11.79 -5.56
N GLU A 171 14.76 -11.64 -6.80
CA GLU A 171 13.92 -11.43 -7.99
C GLU A 171 13.05 -12.66 -8.34
N ASN A 172 13.41 -13.84 -7.81
CA ASN A 172 12.59 -15.04 -7.98
C ASN A 172 11.48 -15.13 -6.92
N ALA A 173 11.51 -14.31 -5.88
CA ALA A 173 10.47 -14.31 -4.86
C ALA A 173 9.15 -13.79 -5.45
N SER A 174 8.07 -14.42 -5.03
CA SER A 174 6.73 -14.03 -5.44
C SER A 174 6.26 -12.72 -4.80
N SER A 175 6.83 -12.34 -3.66
CA SER A 175 6.48 -11.15 -2.87
C SER A 175 7.64 -10.68 -2.00
N VAL A 176 7.57 -9.44 -1.51
CA VAL A 176 8.50 -8.89 -0.53
C VAL A 176 8.43 -9.67 0.79
N ALA A 177 7.24 -10.12 1.20
CA ALA A 177 7.08 -10.96 2.40
C ALA A 177 7.86 -12.27 2.32
N GLU A 178 7.92 -12.92 1.14
CA GLU A 178 8.73 -14.11 0.96
C GLU A 178 10.22 -13.83 1.18
N VAL A 179 10.71 -12.70 0.70
CA VAL A 179 12.09 -12.26 0.93
C VAL A 179 12.35 -12.01 2.41
N VAL A 180 11.43 -11.33 3.10
CA VAL A 180 11.51 -11.05 4.54
C VAL A 180 11.54 -12.34 5.36
N VAL A 181 10.63 -13.29 5.11
CA VAL A 181 10.58 -14.56 5.85
C VAL A 181 11.83 -15.38 5.62
N HIS A 182 12.32 -15.45 4.37
CA HIS A 182 13.57 -16.14 4.06
C HIS A 182 14.75 -15.49 4.79
N TRP A 183 14.79 -14.15 4.85
CA TRP A 183 15.81 -13.40 5.57
C TRP A 183 15.75 -13.65 7.08
N LEU A 184 14.56 -13.64 7.69
CA LEU A 184 14.37 -13.96 9.12
C LEU A 184 14.84 -15.39 9.46
N LYS A 185 14.44 -16.38 8.66
CA LYS A 185 14.88 -17.77 8.82
C LYS A 185 16.40 -17.89 8.69
N LYS A 186 16.99 -17.30 7.65
CA LYS A 186 18.42 -17.43 7.36
C LYS A 186 19.31 -16.72 8.38
N PHE A 187 18.97 -15.50 8.78
CA PHE A 187 19.85 -14.67 9.59
C PHE A 187 19.55 -14.73 11.08
N PHE A 188 18.29 -14.92 11.47
CA PHE A 188 17.87 -14.94 12.87
C PHE A 188 17.45 -16.32 13.36
N ASN A 189 17.47 -17.34 12.48
CA ASN A 189 16.92 -18.67 12.76
C ASN A 189 15.48 -18.57 13.32
N TYR A 190 14.73 -17.61 12.79
CA TYR A 190 13.42 -17.24 13.29
C TYR A 190 12.32 -17.73 12.35
N SER A 191 11.34 -18.43 12.92
CA SER A 191 10.12 -18.83 12.23
C SER A 191 8.96 -17.93 12.69
N PRO A 192 8.20 -17.33 11.76
CA PRO A 192 7.05 -16.51 12.11
C PRO A 192 6.03 -17.25 12.96
N THR A 193 5.38 -16.56 13.90
CA THR A 193 4.22 -17.12 14.60
C THR A 193 2.98 -17.12 13.70
N ASP A 194 1.91 -17.79 14.11
CA ASP A 194 0.61 -17.78 13.44
C ASP A 194 0.12 -16.39 12.99
N ILE A 195 0.18 -15.39 13.88
CA ILE A 195 -0.20 -14.00 13.58
C ILE A 195 0.72 -13.40 12.51
N GLU A 196 2.03 -13.57 12.63
CA GLU A 196 2.99 -13.02 11.67
C GLU A 196 2.90 -13.74 10.32
N ALA A 197 2.73 -15.06 10.33
CA ALA A 197 2.48 -15.87 9.14
C ALA A 197 1.20 -15.43 8.43
N THR A 198 0.14 -15.10 9.17
CA THR A 198 -1.10 -14.51 8.63
C THR A 198 -0.82 -13.17 7.94
N ILE A 199 -0.04 -12.29 8.56
CA ILE A 199 0.34 -10.99 7.99
C ILE A 199 1.21 -11.17 6.73
N PHE A 200 2.19 -12.07 6.77
CA PHE A 200 3.05 -12.36 5.61
C PHE A 200 2.29 -13.00 4.46
N LEU A 201 1.33 -13.89 4.74
CA LEU A 201 0.42 -14.42 3.73
C LEU A 201 -0.40 -13.29 3.10
N SER A 202 -0.97 -12.40 3.92
CA SER A 202 -1.72 -11.23 3.45
C SER A 202 -0.88 -10.35 2.53
N SER A 203 0.37 -10.09 2.92
CA SER A 203 1.33 -9.33 2.11
C SER A 203 1.55 -10.00 0.76
N ALA A 204 1.81 -11.31 0.71
CA ALA A 204 2.04 -12.02 -0.54
C ALA A 204 0.82 -12.10 -1.49
N LEU A 205 -0.38 -12.02 -0.91
CA LEU A 205 -1.64 -11.96 -1.66
C LEU A 205 -1.97 -10.53 -2.11
N SER A 206 -1.41 -9.52 -1.45
CA SER A 206 -1.59 -8.12 -1.81
C SER A 206 -1.01 -7.84 -3.20
N GLY A 207 -1.74 -7.07 -4.01
CA GLY A 207 -1.36 -6.75 -5.39
C GLY A 207 -1.61 -7.86 -6.42
N LYS A 208 -1.98 -9.08 -6.01
CA LYS A 208 -2.17 -10.21 -6.93
C LYS A 208 -3.60 -10.62 -7.22
N ASN A 209 -4.62 -10.05 -6.56
CA ASN A 209 -6.02 -10.22 -6.94
C ASN A 209 -6.93 -9.16 -6.29
N ASP A 210 -7.70 -8.44 -7.10
CA ASP A 210 -8.89 -7.69 -6.63
C ASP A 210 -10.02 -8.64 -6.16
N SER A 211 -9.92 -9.95 -6.43
CA SER A 211 -10.87 -10.97 -6.01
C SER A 211 -10.31 -11.85 -4.89
N LEU A 212 -10.87 -11.66 -3.70
CA LEU A 212 -10.54 -12.25 -2.39
C LEU A 212 -10.54 -13.78 -2.25
N ASN A 213 -10.65 -14.53 -3.33
CA ASN A 213 -10.65 -15.98 -3.27
C ASN A 213 -9.23 -16.51 -3.47
N ILE A 214 -8.63 -16.97 -2.37
CA ILE A 214 -7.47 -17.87 -2.38
C ILE A 214 -7.75 -19.09 -3.31
N ASP A 215 -9.02 -19.48 -3.45
CA ASP A 215 -9.46 -20.51 -4.38
C ASP A 215 -9.25 -20.17 -5.87
N LEU A 216 -9.17 -18.88 -6.23
CA LEU A 216 -8.89 -18.40 -7.59
C LEU A 216 -7.39 -18.28 -7.91
N LEU A 217 -6.51 -18.54 -6.94
CA LEU A 217 -5.06 -18.61 -7.20
C LEU A 217 -4.70 -19.77 -8.16
N LYS A 218 -5.62 -20.69 -8.42
CA LYS A 218 -5.38 -21.89 -9.25
C LYS A 218 -4.98 -21.56 -10.70
N ASP A 219 -5.44 -20.45 -11.25
CA ASP A 219 -5.26 -20.17 -12.68
C ASP A 219 -4.16 -19.14 -12.99
N GLN A 220 -3.73 -18.32 -12.02
CA GLN A 220 -2.73 -17.25 -12.25
C GLN A 220 -1.60 -17.15 -11.21
N ALA A 221 -1.60 -17.98 -10.16
CA ALA A 221 -0.53 -17.94 -9.17
C ALA A 221 0.75 -18.60 -9.70
N SER A 222 1.87 -17.88 -9.60
CA SER A 222 3.20 -18.47 -9.80
C SER A 222 3.45 -19.61 -8.80
N THR A 223 4.22 -20.62 -9.18
CA THR A 223 4.63 -21.73 -8.29
C THR A 223 5.26 -21.24 -6.98
N ASN A 224 6.04 -20.15 -7.03
CA ASN A 224 6.67 -19.57 -5.83
C ASN A 224 5.65 -19.01 -4.85
N LEU A 225 4.57 -18.37 -5.34
CA LEU A 225 3.49 -17.89 -4.49
C LEU A 225 2.77 -19.04 -3.80
N LEU A 226 2.45 -20.10 -4.54
CA LEU A 226 1.77 -21.28 -3.98
C LEU A 226 2.63 -21.96 -2.92
N ARG A 227 3.94 -22.11 -3.18
CA ARG A 227 4.88 -22.64 -2.19
C ARG A 227 4.93 -21.76 -0.95
N PHE A 228 5.11 -20.45 -1.11
CA PHE A 228 5.17 -19.53 0.02
C PHE A 228 3.88 -19.52 0.84
N ALA A 229 2.72 -19.52 0.16
CA ALA A 229 1.43 -19.62 0.81
C ALA A 229 1.30 -20.92 1.63
N ALA A 230 1.67 -22.07 1.05
CA ALA A 230 1.69 -23.34 1.76
C ALA A 230 2.59 -23.29 3.00
N GLU A 231 3.82 -22.78 2.88
CA GLU A 231 4.74 -22.62 4.02
C GLU A 231 4.15 -21.72 5.12
N THR A 232 3.48 -20.62 4.77
CA THR A 232 2.85 -19.75 5.78
C THR A 232 1.64 -20.41 6.45
N ILE A 233 0.84 -21.18 5.70
CA ILE A 233 -0.30 -21.94 6.24
C ILE A 233 0.20 -23.04 7.19
N GLU A 234 1.27 -23.74 6.83
CA GLU A 234 1.95 -24.70 7.70
C GLU A 234 2.50 -24.05 8.97
N ALA A 235 2.97 -22.80 8.88
CA ALA A 235 3.37 -21.98 10.03
C ALA A 235 2.17 -21.44 10.86
N GLY A 236 0.94 -21.79 10.51
CA GLY A 236 -0.28 -21.44 11.25
C GLY A 236 -1.02 -20.20 10.74
N ALA A 237 -0.72 -19.71 9.53
CA ALA A 237 -1.43 -18.57 8.95
C ALA A 237 -2.94 -18.85 8.81
N ASN A 238 -3.77 -17.91 9.25
CA ASN A 238 -5.22 -17.96 9.07
C ASN A 238 -5.59 -17.32 7.72
N THR A 239 -5.95 -18.15 6.74
CA THR A 239 -6.29 -17.71 5.37
C THR A 239 -7.47 -16.75 5.31
N LYS A 240 -8.50 -16.95 6.14
CA LYS A 240 -9.68 -16.07 6.18
C LYS A 240 -9.32 -14.68 6.68
N GLU A 241 -8.53 -14.65 7.75
CA GLU A 241 -8.05 -13.39 8.32
C GLU A 241 -7.11 -12.68 7.36
N ALA A 242 -6.24 -13.42 6.66
CA ALA A 242 -5.35 -12.86 5.67
C ALA A 242 -6.12 -12.15 4.53
N SER A 243 -7.16 -12.79 4.00
CA SER A 243 -8.06 -12.16 3.03
C SER A 243 -8.80 -10.95 3.62
N ARG A 244 -9.21 -11.02 4.89
CA ARG A 244 -9.93 -9.92 5.56
C ARG A 244 -9.09 -8.65 5.66
N LEU A 245 -7.79 -8.77 5.88
CA LEU A 245 -6.88 -7.62 5.98
C LEU A 245 -6.75 -6.83 4.67
N LEU A 246 -7.02 -7.47 3.53
CA LEU A 246 -6.97 -6.84 2.20
C LEU A 246 -8.29 -6.15 1.81
N LEU A 247 -9.38 -6.34 2.57
CA LEU A 247 -10.64 -5.65 2.32
C LEU A 247 -10.52 -4.16 2.68
N LYS A 248 -10.51 -3.30 1.65
CA LYS A 248 -10.47 -1.82 1.80
C LYS A 248 -11.71 -1.22 2.44
N LYS A 249 -12.85 -1.92 2.41
CA LYS A 249 -14.06 -1.47 3.09
C LYS A 249 -14.08 -2.07 4.48
N SER A 250 -13.93 -1.20 5.47
CA SER A 250 -14.44 -1.41 6.82
C SER A 250 -15.83 -2.01 6.66
N LEU A 251 -16.00 -3.27 7.01
CA LEU A 251 -17.33 -3.73 7.43
C LEU A 251 -17.66 -2.80 8.58
N GLU A 252 -18.49 -1.79 8.30
CA GLU A 252 -19.29 -1.15 9.34
C GLU A 252 -19.81 -2.30 10.18
N THR A 253 -19.42 -2.27 11.44
CA THR A 253 -19.80 -3.18 12.52
C THR A 253 -21.10 -3.92 12.19
N GLU A 254 -21.03 -5.23 11.92
CA GLU A 254 -22.23 -6.04 12.14
C GLU A 254 -22.62 -5.81 13.60
N PRO A 255 -23.84 -5.31 13.89
CA PRO A 255 -24.28 -5.20 15.26
C PRO A 255 -24.33 -6.60 15.84
N ASP A 256 -23.86 -6.74 17.08
CA ASP A 256 -23.85 -7.98 17.83
C ASP A 256 -25.17 -8.74 17.65
N ARG A 257 -25.05 -10.03 17.31
CA ARG A 257 -26.14 -10.96 17.02
C ARG A 257 -27.04 -11.32 18.22
N GLU A 258 -27.11 -10.45 19.23
CA GLU A 258 -27.89 -10.65 20.46
C GLU A 258 -29.19 -9.84 20.53
N ASN A 259 -29.51 -8.96 19.56
CA ASN A 259 -30.68 -8.08 19.65
C ASN A 259 -31.78 -8.27 18.57
N GLN A 260 -31.76 -9.36 17.79
CA GLN A 260 -32.81 -9.62 16.78
C GLN A 260 -34.08 -10.30 17.30
N GLU A 261 -34.20 -10.60 18.60
CA GLU A 261 -35.46 -11.11 19.16
C GLU A 261 -36.44 -10.04 19.67
N ASN A 262 -36.08 -8.74 19.66
CA ASN A 262 -36.92 -7.68 20.24
C ASN A 262 -37.44 -6.60 19.27
N LEU A 263 -37.64 -6.93 17.99
CA LEU A 263 -38.27 -6.01 17.03
C LEU A 263 -39.45 -6.63 16.27
N SER A 264 -40.21 -7.47 16.96
CA SER A 264 -41.56 -7.88 16.56
C SER A 264 -42.61 -7.29 17.51
N GLN A 265 -42.69 -5.96 17.61
CA GLN A 265 -43.86 -5.21 18.13
C GLN A 265 -43.56 -3.70 18.20
N ALA A 266 -44.00 -2.93 17.20
CA ALA A 266 -44.51 -1.56 17.43
C ALA A 266 -45.17 -1.00 16.16
N THR A 267 -46.40 -0.56 16.35
CA THR A 267 -47.40 -0.07 15.41
C THR A 267 -47.16 1.35 14.91
N LEU A 268 -47.60 1.58 13.66
CA LEU A 268 -48.01 2.83 12.99
C LEU A 268 -48.19 4.09 13.86
N VAL A 269 -47.46 5.16 13.51
CA VAL A 269 -47.96 6.55 13.50
C VAL A 269 -47.27 7.31 12.35
N GLU A 270 -48.08 7.88 11.45
CA GLU A 270 -47.67 8.85 10.44
C GLU A 270 -47.37 10.21 11.10
N THR A 271 -46.28 10.89 10.72
CA THR A 271 -46.34 12.35 10.51
C THR A 271 -45.18 12.83 9.65
N GLN A 272 -45.52 13.77 8.77
CA GLN A 272 -44.69 14.40 7.74
C GLN A 272 -43.71 15.42 8.34
N THR A 273 -42.50 15.54 7.76
CA THR A 273 -41.83 16.85 7.58
C THR A 273 -40.71 16.76 6.52
N GLU A 274 -40.56 17.84 5.77
CA GLU A 274 -39.72 18.06 4.57
C GLU A 274 -38.19 17.97 4.81
N PRO A 275 -37.38 17.73 3.76
CA PRO A 275 -35.92 17.65 3.88
C PRO A 275 -35.21 18.98 3.58
N GLN A 276 -34.16 19.27 4.35
CA GLN A 276 -33.10 20.21 3.97
C GLN A 276 -32.02 19.45 3.18
N ASN A 277 -31.62 20.04 2.07
CA ASN A 277 -30.79 19.44 1.03
C ASN A 277 -29.32 19.83 1.23
N GLU A 278 -28.48 18.91 1.72
CA GLU A 278 -27.03 19.00 1.60
C GLU A 278 -26.60 18.37 0.27
N GLN A 279 -25.85 19.14 -0.52
CA GLN A 279 -25.37 18.73 -1.85
C GLN A 279 -24.26 17.68 -1.72
N GLU A 280 -24.63 16.40 -1.80
CA GLU A 280 -23.72 15.33 -2.22
C GLU A 280 -23.54 15.40 -3.75
N THR A 281 -22.29 15.37 -4.21
CA THR A 281 -21.97 15.17 -5.63
C THR A 281 -22.44 13.79 -6.09
N PRO A 282 -23.28 13.67 -7.13
CA PRO A 282 -23.82 12.39 -7.54
C PRO A 282 -22.73 11.52 -8.20
N ILE A 283 -22.65 10.27 -7.76
CA ILE A 283 -22.05 9.18 -8.53
C ILE A 283 -22.87 9.06 -9.83
N PRO A 284 -22.24 8.98 -11.02
CA PRO A 284 -22.97 9.00 -12.28
C PRO A 284 -23.93 7.82 -12.38
N THR A 285 -25.22 8.12 -12.50
CA THR A 285 -26.29 7.16 -12.73
C THR A 285 -26.08 6.46 -14.06
N ALA A 286 -26.22 5.13 -14.07
CA ALA A 286 -25.93 4.22 -15.19
C ALA A 286 -26.74 4.43 -16.50
N GLN A 287 -27.42 5.56 -16.70
CA GLN A 287 -28.19 5.90 -17.90
C GLN A 287 -27.35 6.41 -19.08
N GLN A 288 -26.03 6.61 -18.93
CA GLN A 288 -25.16 7.20 -19.96
C GLN A 288 -24.07 6.26 -20.49
N VAL A 289 -24.16 4.97 -20.15
CA VAL A 289 -23.21 3.94 -20.55
C VAL A 289 -23.94 2.95 -21.46
N MET A 290 -23.66 3.01 -22.77
CA MET A 290 -24.15 1.97 -23.68
C MET A 290 -23.13 0.85 -23.76
N VAL A 291 -23.50 -0.31 -23.23
CA VAL A 291 -22.73 -1.54 -23.39
C VAL A 291 -23.28 -2.25 -24.62
N HIS A 292 -22.42 -2.45 -25.60
CA HIS A 292 -22.74 -3.24 -26.77
C HIS A 292 -21.93 -4.53 -26.74
N GLU A 293 -22.59 -5.63 -27.08
CA GLU A 293 -21.99 -6.96 -27.02
C GLU A 293 -22.12 -7.66 -28.37
N SER A 294 -21.00 -8.23 -28.79
CA SER A 294 -20.97 -9.32 -29.76
C SER A 294 -20.48 -10.58 -29.04
N GLU A 295 -20.58 -11.75 -29.67
CA GLU A 295 -20.16 -13.02 -29.05
C GLU A 295 -18.72 -13.03 -28.51
N LYS A 296 -17.84 -12.14 -28.99
CA LYS A 296 -16.41 -12.12 -28.64
C LYS A 296 -15.89 -10.77 -28.11
N PHE A 297 -16.67 -9.70 -28.19
CA PHE A 297 -16.22 -8.35 -27.81
C PHE A 297 -17.31 -7.57 -27.11
N ALA A 298 -16.92 -6.80 -26.10
CA ALA A 298 -17.76 -5.74 -25.52
C ALA A 298 -17.13 -4.38 -25.79
N TRP A 299 -17.98 -3.38 -26.00
CA TRP A 299 -17.51 -2.00 -26.00
C TRP A 299 -18.45 -1.09 -25.24
N LEU A 300 -17.86 0.00 -24.77
CA LEU A 300 -18.48 0.97 -23.90
C LEU A 300 -18.22 2.37 -24.44
N SER A 301 -19.29 3.12 -24.64
CA SER A 301 -19.22 4.47 -25.15
C SER A 301 -19.60 5.47 -24.08
N LEU A 302 -18.71 6.44 -23.84
CA LEU A 302 -18.90 7.48 -22.84
C LEU A 302 -19.28 8.78 -23.52
N THR A 303 -20.40 9.35 -23.10
CA THR A 303 -20.78 10.70 -23.50
C THR A 303 -20.06 11.75 -22.66
N LYS A 304 -19.95 12.93 -23.26
CA LYS A 304 -19.21 14.11 -22.82
C LYS A 304 -19.35 14.53 -21.35
N ASP A 305 -20.47 14.23 -20.69
CA ASP A 305 -20.69 14.66 -19.30
C ASP A 305 -19.83 13.89 -18.29
N LEU A 306 -19.39 12.68 -18.64
CA LEU A 306 -18.43 11.87 -17.85
C LEU A 306 -16.97 12.26 -18.12
N ALA A 307 -16.68 12.80 -19.31
CA ALA A 307 -15.33 13.14 -19.77
C ALA A 307 -14.74 14.42 -19.14
N LYS A 308 -15.59 15.30 -18.57
CA LYS A 308 -15.14 16.56 -17.94
C LYS A 308 -14.20 16.34 -16.74
N ASN A 309 -14.13 15.14 -16.20
CA ASN A 309 -13.20 14.73 -15.14
C ASN A 309 -11.83 14.23 -15.66
N GLU A 310 -11.56 14.26 -16.97
CA GLU A 310 -10.28 13.80 -17.55
C GLU A 310 -9.09 14.74 -17.35
N ASN A 311 -9.29 15.98 -16.87
CA ASN A 311 -8.20 16.93 -16.56
C ASN A 311 -7.40 16.58 -15.27
N MET A 312 -7.35 15.31 -14.88
CA MET A 312 -6.51 14.85 -13.78
C MET A 312 -5.08 14.61 -14.30
N THR A 313 -4.13 15.34 -13.71
CA THR A 313 -2.67 15.26 -13.91
C THR A 313 -2.14 13.82 -14.10
N GLU A 314 -1.06 13.69 -14.89
CA GLU A 314 -0.39 12.48 -15.43
C GLU A 314 -0.24 11.21 -14.55
N ASN A 315 -0.59 11.24 -13.26
CA ASN A 315 -0.40 10.14 -12.30
C ASN A 315 -1.68 9.52 -11.72
N LYS A 316 -2.88 9.82 -12.25
CA LYS A 316 -4.13 9.14 -11.83
C LYS A 316 -4.73 8.31 -12.98
N THR A 317 -5.12 7.08 -12.68
CA THR A 317 -5.88 6.18 -13.57
C THR A 317 -7.13 6.90 -14.06
N SER A 318 -7.32 7.04 -15.37
CA SER A 318 -8.47 7.79 -15.90
C SER A 318 -9.79 7.04 -15.60
N PRO A 319 -10.93 7.74 -15.45
CA PRO A 319 -12.23 7.07 -15.31
C PRO A 319 -12.53 6.09 -16.44
N ALA A 320 -12.07 6.41 -17.67
CA ALA A 320 -12.16 5.53 -18.82
C ALA A 320 -11.33 4.24 -18.62
N GLU A 321 -10.12 4.34 -18.06
CA GLU A 321 -9.28 3.19 -17.73
C GLU A 321 -9.86 2.31 -16.60
N MET A 322 -10.51 2.93 -15.59
CA MET A 322 -11.23 2.18 -14.56
C MET A 322 -12.43 1.41 -15.12
N LEU A 323 -13.27 2.07 -15.92
CA LEU A 323 -14.43 1.44 -16.56
C LEU A 323 -14.01 0.35 -17.55
N PHE A 324 -12.92 0.58 -18.27
CA PHE A 324 -12.32 -0.42 -19.15
C PHE A 324 -11.89 -1.67 -18.38
N ASN A 325 -11.17 -1.50 -17.27
CA ASN A 325 -10.79 -2.63 -16.42
C ASN A 325 -12.01 -3.36 -15.85
N LEU A 326 -13.08 -2.65 -15.51
CA LEU A 326 -14.32 -3.25 -15.02
C LEU A 326 -15.02 -4.11 -16.10
N VAL A 327 -15.12 -3.60 -17.33
CA VAL A 327 -15.76 -4.34 -18.45
C VAL A 327 -14.97 -5.59 -18.81
N VAL A 328 -13.65 -5.47 -18.90
CA VAL A 328 -12.77 -6.59 -19.28
C VAL A 328 -12.76 -7.67 -18.18
N LYS A 329 -12.67 -7.25 -16.91
CA LYS A 329 -12.65 -8.18 -15.77
C LYS A 329 -14.00 -8.86 -15.52
N SER A 330 -15.11 -8.20 -15.80
CA SER A 330 -16.45 -8.76 -15.52
C SER A 330 -16.90 -9.83 -16.52
N LYS A 331 -16.20 -10.01 -17.65
CA LYS A 331 -16.58 -10.96 -18.71
C LYS A 331 -15.39 -11.74 -19.28
N PRO A 332 -14.94 -12.82 -18.61
CA PRO A 332 -13.76 -13.59 -19.01
C PRO A 332 -13.88 -14.30 -20.37
N LYS A 333 -15.08 -14.41 -20.93
CA LYS A 333 -15.34 -15.02 -22.24
C LYS A 333 -15.07 -14.07 -23.42
N LEU A 334 -14.81 -12.78 -23.16
CA LEU A 334 -14.55 -11.81 -24.21
C LEU A 334 -13.07 -11.82 -24.60
N ASN A 335 -12.80 -11.87 -25.90
CA ASN A 335 -11.45 -11.82 -26.45
C ASN A 335 -10.83 -10.43 -26.31
N GLY A 336 -11.65 -9.38 -26.16
CA GLY A 336 -11.18 -8.02 -25.95
C GLY A 336 -12.33 -7.05 -25.75
N GLY A 337 -11.98 -5.78 -25.58
CA GLY A 337 -12.96 -4.72 -25.48
C GLY A 337 -12.36 -3.35 -25.74
N PHE A 338 -13.23 -2.37 -25.96
CA PHE A 338 -12.79 -0.98 -26.13
C PHE A 338 -13.72 0.03 -25.45
N VAL A 339 -13.12 1.13 -25.00
CA VAL A 339 -13.82 2.32 -24.48
C VAL A 339 -13.58 3.49 -25.41
N ILE A 340 -14.63 4.22 -25.77
CA ILE A 340 -14.55 5.42 -26.61
C ILE A 340 -15.02 6.63 -25.79
N CYS A 341 -14.20 7.68 -25.76
CA CYS A 341 -14.48 8.94 -25.07
C CYS A 341 -14.25 10.13 -26.01
N GLU A 342 -15.16 11.11 -26.00
CA GLU A 342 -15.01 12.35 -26.78
C GLU A 342 -14.09 13.35 -26.05
N THR A 343 -13.00 13.81 -26.70
CA THR A 343 -11.95 14.62 -26.02
C THR A 343 -12.01 16.12 -26.30
N THR A 344 -12.57 16.57 -27.43
CA THR A 344 -12.58 17.99 -27.82
C THR A 344 -13.95 18.48 -28.22
N THR A 345 -14.35 19.65 -27.71
CA THR A 345 -15.66 20.24 -27.99
C THR A 345 -15.59 21.35 -29.04
N GLY A 346 -16.51 21.36 -29.99
CA GLY A 346 -16.86 22.56 -30.78
C GLY A 346 -16.22 22.66 -32.18
N ASN A 347 -15.51 21.63 -32.64
CA ASN A 347 -15.00 21.54 -34.00
C ASN A 347 -15.83 20.47 -34.75
N PRO A 348 -16.25 20.67 -36.03
CA PRO A 348 -16.91 19.63 -36.84
C PRO A 348 -16.13 18.32 -36.99
N HIS A 349 -14.88 18.28 -36.52
CA HIS A 349 -14.08 17.07 -36.37
C HIS A 349 -13.73 16.85 -34.90
N SER A 350 -14.67 16.29 -34.13
CA SER A 350 -14.38 15.82 -32.77
C SER A 350 -13.32 14.72 -32.81
N GLU A 351 -12.34 14.81 -31.93
CA GLU A 351 -11.36 13.76 -31.69
C GLU A 351 -11.87 12.86 -30.54
N PHE A 352 -11.97 11.57 -30.82
CA PHE A 352 -12.36 10.56 -29.85
C PHE A 352 -11.13 9.78 -29.43
N ARG A 353 -10.88 9.68 -28.13
CA ARG A 353 -9.83 8.83 -27.58
C ARG A 353 -10.41 7.45 -27.29
N CYS A 354 -9.68 6.44 -27.71
CA CYS A 354 -10.08 5.04 -27.65
C CYS A 354 -9.06 4.25 -26.85
N TRP A 355 -9.53 3.42 -25.92
CA TRP A 355 -8.75 2.42 -25.22
C TRP A 355 -9.16 1.05 -25.74
N LEU A 356 -8.20 0.22 -26.14
CA LEU A 356 -8.48 -1.12 -26.67
C LEU A 356 -7.60 -2.15 -25.96
N THR A 357 -8.18 -3.28 -25.56
CA THR A 357 -7.44 -4.45 -25.04
C THR A 357 -7.86 -5.70 -25.79
N HIS A 358 -6.98 -6.69 -25.73
CA HIS A 358 -7.21 -8.00 -26.27
C HIS A 358 -6.47 -9.04 -25.41
N GLN A 359 -7.06 -10.22 -25.22
CA GLN A 359 -6.47 -11.33 -24.44
C GLN A 359 -5.16 -11.83 -25.06
N ASN A 360 -5.02 -11.69 -26.38
CA ASN A 360 -3.78 -11.98 -27.09
C ASN A 360 -2.91 -10.70 -27.20
N PRO A 361 -1.79 -10.60 -26.45
CA PRO A 361 -0.91 -9.42 -26.46
C PRO A 361 -0.18 -9.23 -27.79
N PHE A 362 0.02 -10.29 -28.57
CA PHE A 362 0.63 -10.18 -29.90
C PHE A 362 -0.25 -9.37 -30.86
N LEU A 363 -1.56 -9.60 -30.85
CA LEU A 363 -2.51 -8.84 -31.65
C LEU A 363 -2.61 -7.40 -31.19
N LEU A 364 -2.51 -7.16 -29.87
CA LEU A 364 -2.49 -5.82 -29.30
C LEU A 364 -1.28 -5.02 -29.80
N ASN A 365 -0.11 -5.65 -29.91
CA ASN A 365 1.09 -5.03 -30.46
C ASN A 365 0.94 -4.70 -31.96
N GLN A 366 0.42 -5.63 -32.77
CA GLN A 366 0.14 -5.37 -34.19
C GLN A 366 -0.86 -4.23 -34.39
N LEU A 367 -1.92 -4.21 -33.58
CA LEU A 367 -2.91 -3.12 -33.57
C LEU A 367 -2.28 -1.79 -33.18
N SER A 368 -1.33 -1.79 -32.23
CA SER A 368 -0.64 -0.58 -31.81
C SER A 368 0.15 0.07 -32.95
N GLU A 369 0.83 -0.74 -33.77
CA GLU A 369 1.57 -0.26 -34.93
C GLU A 369 0.63 0.27 -36.02
N LEU A 370 -0.43 -0.49 -36.31
CA LEU A 370 -1.41 -0.13 -37.35
C LEU A 370 -2.16 1.15 -37.01
N LEU A 371 -2.50 1.35 -35.74
CA LEU A 371 -3.24 2.52 -35.25
C LEU A 371 -2.34 3.68 -34.83
N ARG A 372 -1.01 3.52 -34.89
CA ARG A 372 -0.03 4.46 -34.32
C ARG A 372 -0.37 4.82 -32.87
N ALA A 373 -0.80 3.81 -32.11
CA ALA A 373 -1.29 3.93 -30.75
C ALA A 373 -0.13 3.96 -29.75
N GLN A 374 -0.34 4.59 -28.59
CA GLN A 374 0.55 4.43 -27.46
C GLN A 374 0.29 3.08 -26.81
N ASN A 375 1.31 2.23 -26.76
CA ASN A 375 1.22 0.91 -26.15
C ASN A 375 1.45 1.01 -24.64
N LYS A 376 0.55 0.43 -23.85
CA LYS A 376 0.68 0.22 -22.42
C LYS A 376 0.51 -1.28 -22.16
N GLU A 377 1.11 -1.78 -21.07
CA GLU A 377 1.29 -3.23 -20.84
C GLU A 377 0.04 -4.11 -21.11
N ALA A 378 -1.18 -3.61 -20.83
CA ALA A 378 -2.42 -4.35 -21.01
C ALA A 378 -3.41 -3.77 -22.04
N TYR A 379 -3.12 -2.60 -22.64
CA TYR A 379 -4.04 -1.93 -23.57
C TYR A 379 -3.32 -0.89 -24.44
N ILE A 380 -3.95 -0.51 -25.56
CA ILE A 380 -3.46 0.55 -26.43
C ILE A 380 -4.38 1.77 -26.37
N VAL A 381 -3.80 2.96 -26.51
CA VAL A 381 -4.55 4.22 -26.56
C VAL A 381 -4.31 4.90 -27.90
N PHE A 382 -5.38 5.24 -28.61
CA PHE A 382 -5.32 5.93 -29.89
C PHE A 382 -6.47 6.92 -30.04
N SER A 383 -6.38 7.78 -31.06
CA SER A 383 -7.41 8.76 -31.37
C SER A 383 -8.07 8.46 -32.72
N VAL A 384 -9.38 8.67 -32.81
CA VAL A 384 -10.17 8.58 -34.04
C VAL A 384 -10.89 9.90 -34.28
N LYS A 385 -10.72 10.46 -35.48
CA LYS A 385 -11.49 11.64 -35.92
C LYS A 385 -12.84 11.18 -36.46
N ALA A 386 -13.92 11.69 -35.89
CA ALA A 386 -15.28 11.40 -36.33
C ALA A 386 -16.20 12.61 -36.10
N SER A 387 -17.29 12.69 -36.85
CA SER A 387 -18.30 13.75 -36.69
C SER A 387 -19.30 13.45 -35.56
N SER A 388 -19.37 12.19 -35.13
CA SER A 388 -20.23 11.75 -34.02
C SER A 388 -19.66 10.52 -33.32
N LEU A 389 -20.13 10.24 -32.10
CA LEU A 389 -19.78 9.03 -31.35
C LEU A 389 -20.13 7.75 -32.12
N SER A 390 -21.29 7.72 -32.79
CA SER A 390 -21.70 6.57 -33.61
C SER A 390 -20.77 6.33 -34.81
N GLU A 391 -20.25 7.40 -35.43
CA GLU A 391 -19.25 7.26 -36.48
C GLU A 391 -17.90 6.78 -35.92
N ALA A 392 -17.50 7.26 -34.74
CA ALA A 392 -16.31 6.79 -34.05
C ALA A 392 -16.39 5.29 -33.73
N GLU A 393 -17.52 4.84 -33.16
CA GLU A 393 -17.81 3.43 -32.91
C GLU A 393 -17.71 2.60 -34.18
N ALA A 394 -18.34 3.03 -35.27
CA ALA A 394 -18.30 2.32 -36.54
C ALA A 394 -16.86 2.21 -37.09
N LYS A 395 -16.06 3.28 -36.96
CA LYS A 395 -14.64 3.27 -37.38
C LYS A 395 -13.80 2.32 -36.52
N VAL A 396 -13.93 2.39 -35.20
CA VAL A 396 -13.19 1.52 -34.27
C VAL A 396 -13.59 0.05 -34.50
N LEU A 397 -14.88 -0.23 -34.68
CA LEU A 397 -15.37 -1.58 -34.95
C LEU A 397 -14.88 -2.11 -36.30
N LYS A 398 -14.79 -1.26 -37.33
CA LYS A 398 -14.24 -1.64 -38.63
C LYS A 398 -12.74 -1.95 -38.54
N LEU A 399 -11.98 -1.12 -37.81
CA LEU A 399 -10.55 -1.31 -37.58
C LEU A 399 -10.27 -2.58 -36.78
N SER A 400 -11.07 -2.83 -35.74
CA SER A 400 -10.92 -4.02 -34.91
C SER A 400 -11.25 -5.30 -35.69
N LYS A 401 -12.37 -5.33 -36.43
CA LYS A 401 -12.70 -6.46 -37.32
C LYS A 401 -11.60 -6.75 -38.33
N ALA A 402 -11.08 -5.71 -38.99
CA ALA A 402 -9.99 -5.87 -39.95
C ALA A 402 -8.71 -6.41 -39.32
N ALA A 403 -8.42 -6.13 -38.05
CA ALA A 403 -7.28 -6.71 -37.37
C ALA A 403 -7.51 -8.16 -36.91
N PHE A 404 -8.74 -8.48 -36.51
CA PHE A 404 -9.10 -9.80 -35.98
C PHE A 404 -9.45 -10.83 -37.05
N GLU A 405 -9.82 -10.41 -38.27
CA GLU A 405 -10.01 -11.34 -39.40
C GLU A 405 -8.67 -11.83 -39.99
N PHE A 406 -7.56 -11.16 -39.69
CA PHE A 406 -6.21 -11.56 -40.11
C PHE A 406 -5.47 -12.45 -39.10
N SER A 407 -6.11 -12.75 -37.95
CA SER A 407 -5.58 -13.58 -36.86
C SER A 407 -6.36 -14.87 -36.71
#